data_AF-A0A938JSS1-F1
#
_entry.id   AF-A0A938JSS1-F1
#
_cell.length_a   1.000
_cell.length_b   1.000
_cell.length_c   1.000
_cell.angle_alpha   90.00
_cell.angle_beta   90.00
_cell.angle_gamma   90.00
#
_symmetry.space_group_name_H-M   'P 1'
#
loop_
_entity.id
_entity.type
_entity.pdbx_description
1 polymer ?
#
loop_
_entity_poly.entity_id
_entity_poly.type
_entity_poly.pdbx_seq_one_letter_code
_entity_poly.pdbx_strand_id
1 'polypeptide(L)'
;MKESIDKASVEAARRIRDNKFVRGILTGKRRSTSPKFSRVDIRPVEIKGKVVLQVVSHDGKRDFTSNIDLDSREVEELLDSGFANIIVDSTDESYQVQITKKEEAIVGTSKTRLERTLTHDRTKERLLPESDSIFSLLGMADATG
;
A
#
# COMPACT_ATOMS: atom_id res chain seq x y z
N MET A 1 -19.18 -7.78 11.03
CA MET A 1 -19.82 -9.08 10.71
C MET A 1 -18.78 -10.18 10.89
N LYS A 2 -19.18 -11.40 11.28
CA LYS A 2 -18.26 -12.54 11.29
C LYS A 2 -18.42 -13.35 10.01
N GLU A 3 -17.32 -13.78 9.43
CA GLU A 3 -17.31 -14.60 8.21
C GLU A 3 -16.06 -15.48 8.12
N SER A 4 -16.00 -16.31 7.06
CA SER A 4 -14.81 -17.12 6.75
C SER A 4 -13.68 -16.22 6.26
N ILE A 5 -12.44 -16.59 6.61
CA ILE A 5 -11.22 -15.91 6.14
C ILE A 5 -11.18 -15.91 4.61
N ASP A 6 -11.51 -17.03 3.95
CA ASP A 6 -11.45 -17.14 2.48
C ASP A 6 -12.40 -16.14 1.81
N LYS A 7 -13.61 -15.99 2.36
CA LYS A 7 -14.60 -15.02 1.86
C LYS A 7 -14.09 -13.60 2.03
N ALA A 8 -13.54 -13.28 3.20
CA ALA A 8 -13.00 -11.96 3.49
C ALA A 8 -11.78 -11.62 2.61
N SER A 9 -10.91 -12.59 2.34
CA SER A 9 -9.73 -12.46 1.46
C SER A 9 -10.15 -12.24 0.00
N VAL A 10 -11.11 -13.01 -0.53
CA VAL A 10 -11.63 -12.82 -1.90
C VAL A 10 -12.23 -11.43 -2.07
N GLU A 11 -13.00 -10.98 -1.08
CA GLU A 11 -13.67 -9.69 -1.10
C GLU A 11 -12.67 -8.53 -0.92
N ALA A 12 -11.57 -8.73 -0.18
CA ALA A 12 -10.43 -7.81 -0.13
C ALA A 12 -9.70 -7.71 -1.48
N ALA A 13 -9.39 -8.84 -2.12
CA ALA A 13 -8.74 -8.89 -3.43
C ALA A 13 -9.58 -8.17 -4.50
N ARG A 14 -10.90 -8.39 -4.49
CA ARG A 14 -11.84 -7.69 -5.38
C ARG A 14 -11.75 -6.17 -5.23
N ARG A 15 -11.71 -5.67 -4.00
CA ARG A 15 -11.59 -4.22 -3.73
C ARG A 15 -10.23 -3.65 -4.13
N ILE A 16 -9.15 -4.41 -3.96
CA ILE A 16 -7.80 -3.97 -4.40
C ILE A 16 -7.75 -3.80 -5.92
N ARG A 17 -8.47 -4.63 -6.67
CA ARG A 17 -8.59 -4.56 -8.14
C ARG A 17 -9.54 -3.47 -8.63
N ASP A 18 -10.33 -2.86 -7.74
CA ASP A 18 -11.30 -1.84 -8.11
C ASP A 18 -10.63 -0.50 -8.44
N ASN A 19 -11.21 0.25 -9.37
CA ASN A 19 -10.71 1.57 -9.77
C ASN A 19 -10.84 2.64 -8.68
N LYS A 20 -11.56 2.37 -7.59
CA LYS A 20 -11.63 3.24 -6.42
C LYS A 20 -10.59 2.89 -5.37
N PHE A 21 -9.79 1.84 -5.55
CA PHE A 21 -8.74 1.46 -4.61
C PHE A 21 -7.75 2.59 -4.37
N VAL A 22 -7.44 2.87 -3.11
CA VAL A 22 -6.48 3.90 -2.66
C VAL A 22 -5.26 3.26 -2.01
N ARG A 23 -5.46 2.37 -1.03
CA ARG A 23 -4.35 1.66 -0.37
C ARG A 23 -4.81 0.39 0.33
N GLY A 24 -3.90 -0.56 0.45
CA GLY A 24 -4.04 -1.78 1.23
C GLY A 24 -2.98 -1.82 2.32
N ILE A 25 -3.33 -2.20 3.53
CA ILE A 25 -2.39 -2.35 4.64
C ILE A 25 -2.60 -3.71 5.28
N LEU A 26 -1.55 -4.54 5.26
CA LEU A 26 -1.54 -5.86 5.88
C LEU A 26 -0.59 -5.82 7.08
N THR A 27 -1.10 -6.17 8.27
CA THR A 27 -0.33 -6.11 9.51
C THR A 27 -0.72 -7.19 10.50
N GLY A 28 0.15 -7.38 11.50
CA GLY A 28 -0.08 -8.31 12.59
C GLY A 28 0.09 -9.77 12.16
N LYS A 29 0.39 -10.63 13.13
CA LYS A 29 0.74 -12.03 12.90
C LYS A 29 -0.38 -12.94 13.43
N ARG A 30 -0.82 -13.91 12.61
CA ARG A 30 -1.67 -15.02 13.09
C ARG A 30 -0.86 -15.94 14.00
N ARG A 31 -1.50 -16.57 15.00
CA ARG A 31 -0.80 -17.36 16.03
C ARG A 31 -0.04 -18.56 15.47
N SER A 32 -0.57 -19.15 14.41
CA SER A 32 -0.06 -20.34 13.69
C SER A 32 0.84 -20.02 12.50
N THR A 33 1.01 -18.75 12.15
CA THR A 33 1.73 -18.34 10.92
C THR A 33 2.82 -17.36 11.26
N SER A 34 3.99 -17.45 10.63
CA SER A 34 5.06 -16.46 10.75
C SER A 34 5.20 -15.70 9.43
N PRO A 35 4.45 -14.60 9.23
CA PRO A 35 4.64 -13.77 8.05
C PRO A 35 6.10 -13.28 8.03
N LYS A 36 6.70 -13.32 6.85
CA LYS A 36 8.10 -12.88 6.62
C LYS A 36 8.28 -11.39 6.91
N PHE A 37 7.20 -10.62 6.76
CA PHE A 37 7.16 -9.18 6.92
C PHE A 37 6.24 -8.81 8.09
N SER A 38 6.59 -7.73 8.80
CA SER A 38 5.77 -7.19 9.89
C SER A 38 4.61 -6.35 9.38
N ARG A 39 4.78 -5.74 8.21
CA ARG A 39 3.80 -4.90 7.52
C ARG A 39 3.99 -4.96 6.01
N VAL A 40 2.89 -4.92 5.28
CA VAL A 40 2.88 -4.73 3.82
C VAL A 40 1.92 -3.60 3.49
N ASP A 41 2.41 -2.62 2.72
CA ASP A 41 1.63 -1.52 2.17
C ASP A 41 1.48 -1.72 0.67
N ILE A 42 0.24 -1.65 0.18
CA ILE A 42 -0.12 -1.82 -1.23
C ILE A 42 -0.72 -0.50 -1.71
N ARG A 43 -0.26 0.03 -2.84
CA ARG A 43 -0.81 1.25 -3.43
C ARG A 43 -0.89 1.14 -4.95
N PRO A 44 -1.94 1.66 -5.59
CA PRO A 44 -1.97 1.76 -7.03
C PRO A 44 -1.05 2.90 -7.49
N VAL A 45 -0.22 2.62 -8.49
CA VAL A 45 0.67 3.62 -9.12
C VAL A 45 0.59 3.48 -10.63
N GLU A 46 0.70 4.59 -11.34
CA GLU A 46 0.79 4.58 -12.79
C GLU A 46 2.26 4.54 -13.23
N ILE A 47 2.62 3.54 -14.04
CA ILE A 47 3.95 3.39 -14.63
C ILE A 47 3.78 3.28 -16.14
N LYS A 48 4.33 4.25 -16.88
CA LYS A 48 4.27 4.31 -18.35
C LYS A 48 2.83 4.18 -18.89
N GLY A 49 1.86 4.81 -18.24
CA GLY A 49 0.44 4.79 -18.63
C GLY A 49 -0.33 3.51 -18.26
N LYS A 50 0.29 2.57 -17.54
CA LYS A 50 -0.37 1.38 -16.99
C LYS A 50 -0.45 1.47 -15.47
N VAL A 51 -1.64 1.21 -14.91
CA VAL A 51 -1.81 1.11 -13.45
C VAL A 51 -1.30 -0.26 -12.99
N VAL A 52 -0.40 -0.23 -12.02
CA VAL A 52 0.14 -1.41 -11.33
C VAL A 52 0.02 -1.21 -9.82
N LEU A 53 0.21 -2.28 -9.05
CA LEU A 53 0.24 -2.24 -7.60
C LEU A 53 1.69 -2.18 -7.13
N GLN A 54 2.08 -1.10 -6.47
CA GLN A 54 3.32 -1.03 -5.71
C GLN A 54 3.10 -1.69 -4.35
N VAL A 55 3.93 -2.68 -4.03
CA VAL A 55 3.92 -3.42 -2.77
C VAL A 55 5.20 -3.09 -2.02
N VAL A 56 5.07 -2.49 -0.83
CA VAL A 56 6.18 -2.20 0.07
C VAL A 56 6.08 -3.14 1.27
N SER A 57 7.04 -4.03 1.41
CA SER A 57 7.11 -5.03 2.47
C SER A 57 8.18 -4.67 3.48
N HIS A 58 7.79 -4.56 4.75
CA HIS A 58 8.67 -4.18 5.84
C HIS A 58 9.05 -5.40 6.67
N ASP A 59 10.34 -5.74 6.76
CA ASP A 59 10.82 -6.86 7.61
C ASP A 59 11.21 -6.43 9.04
N GLY A 60 11.04 -5.14 9.35
CA GLY A 60 11.45 -4.50 10.61
C GLY A 60 12.88 -3.93 10.60
N LYS A 61 13.66 -4.19 9.55
CA LYS A 61 15.01 -3.64 9.34
C LYS A 61 15.12 -2.90 8.00
N ARG A 62 14.47 -3.42 6.96
CA ARG A 62 14.54 -2.96 5.58
C ARG A 62 13.18 -3.04 4.91
N ASP A 63 13.02 -2.17 3.92
CA ASP A 63 11.84 -2.08 3.10
C ASP A 63 12.15 -2.67 1.72
N PHE A 64 11.29 -3.56 1.25
CA PHE A 64 11.37 -4.18 -0.07
C PHE A 64 10.21 -3.65 -0.91
N THR A 65 10.51 -3.00 -2.04
CA THR A 65 9.49 -2.50 -2.96
C THR A 65 9.46 -3.36 -4.21
N SER A 66 8.28 -3.87 -4.57
CA SER A 66 8.02 -4.55 -5.84
C SER A 66 6.79 -3.97 -6.51
N ASN A 67 6.69 -4.12 -7.83
CA ASN A 67 5.52 -3.72 -8.60
C ASN A 67 4.90 -4.99 -9.19
N ILE A 68 3.59 -5.17 -8.98
CA ILE A 68 2.83 -6.32 -9.47
C ILE A 68 1.66 -5.83 -10.31
N ASP A 69 1.22 -6.65 -11.26
CA ASP A 69 0.03 -6.34 -12.04
C ASP A 69 -1.23 -6.43 -11.17
N LEU A 70 -2.24 -5.59 -11.47
CA LEU A 70 -3.54 -5.58 -10.77
C LEU A 70 -4.21 -6.97 -10.74
N ASP A 71 -4.12 -7.70 -11.86
CA ASP A 71 -4.71 -9.02 -12.02
C ASP A 71 -3.76 -10.17 -11.61
N SER A 72 -2.60 -9.85 -11.03
CA SER A 72 -1.68 -10.88 -10.55
C SER A 72 -2.29 -11.68 -9.39
N ARG A 73 -1.98 -12.98 -9.36
CA ARG A 73 -2.30 -13.88 -8.25
C ARG A 73 -1.50 -13.58 -6.99
N GLU A 74 -0.45 -12.77 -7.11
CA GLU A 74 0.37 -12.31 -5.98
C GLU A 74 -0.47 -11.52 -4.97
N VAL A 75 -1.60 -10.93 -5.37
CA VAL A 75 -2.52 -10.25 -4.45
C VAL A 75 -3.14 -11.24 -3.47
N GLU A 76 -3.65 -12.38 -3.96
CA GLU A 76 -4.20 -13.45 -3.12
C GLU A 76 -3.11 -14.04 -2.21
N GLU A 77 -1.91 -14.29 -2.75
CA GLU A 77 -0.77 -14.79 -1.97
C GLU A 77 -0.39 -13.84 -0.82
N LEU A 78 -0.43 -12.53 -1.04
CA LEU A 78 -0.17 -11.53 -0.01
C LEU A 78 -1.25 -11.55 1.08
N LEU A 79 -2.53 -11.64 0.71
CA LEU A 79 -3.64 -11.70 1.67
C LEU A 79 -3.60 -12.99 2.51
N ASP A 80 -3.11 -14.09 1.94
CA ASP A 80 -3.00 -15.39 2.60
C ASP A 80 -1.68 -15.61 3.35
N SER A 81 -0.73 -14.66 3.26
CA SER A 81 0.61 -14.74 3.86
C SER A 81 0.66 -14.70 5.40
N GLY A 82 -0.49 -14.76 6.07
CA GLY A 82 -0.58 -14.91 7.52
C GLY A 82 -0.79 -13.63 8.31
N PHE A 83 -1.21 -12.54 7.65
CA PHE A 83 -1.57 -11.30 8.33
C PHE A 83 -2.87 -11.42 9.11
N ALA A 84 -2.93 -10.78 10.28
CA ALA A 84 -4.11 -10.81 11.16
C ALA A 84 -5.03 -9.60 10.95
N ASN A 85 -4.52 -8.50 10.39
CA ASN A 85 -5.30 -7.31 10.09
C ASN A 85 -5.07 -6.94 8.63
N ILE A 86 -6.17 -6.72 7.91
CA ILE A 86 -6.19 -6.28 6.52
C ILE A 86 -7.07 -5.04 6.48
N ILE A 87 -6.57 -3.97 5.90
CA ILE A 87 -7.34 -2.75 5.64
C ILE A 87 -7.24 -2.49 4.14
N VAL A 88 -8.39 -2.34 3.48
CA VAL A 88 -8.49 -1.97 2.08
C VAL A 88 -9.31 -0.69 2.01
N ASP A 89 -8.61 0.40 1.75
CA ASP A 89 -9.20 1.72 1.62
C ASP A 89 -9.48 2.01 0.15
N SER A 90 -10.67 2.53 -0.10
CA SER A 90 -11.11 3.06 -1.37
C SER A 90 -11.52 4.53 -1.21
N THR A 91 -11.92 5.18 -2.29
CA THR A 91 -12.24 6.62 -2.25
C THR A 91 -13.43 6.96 -1.35
N ASP A 92 -14.39 6.04 -1.20
CA ASP A 92 -15.65 6.21 -0.47
C ASP A 92 -15.85 5.25 0.70
N GLU A 93 -15.13 4.13 0.76
CA GLU A 93 -15.23 3.16 1.86
C GLU A 93 -13.89 2.62 2.34
N SER A 94 -13.84 2.23 3.61
CA SER A 94 -12.76 1.47 4.22
C SER A 94 -13.27 0.10 4.64
N TYR A 95 -12.68 -0.93 4.08
CA TYR A 95 -12.97 -2.33 4.37
C TYR A 95 -11.88 -2.91 5.26
N GLN A 96 -12.26 -3.34 6.47
CA GLN A 96 -11.33 -3.85 7.47
C GLN A 96 -11.66 -5.31 7.78
N VAL A 97 -10.63 -6.16 7.79
CA VAL A 97 -10.70 -7.55 8.22
C VAL A 97 -9.76 -7.75 9.40
N GLN A 98 -10.26 -8.31 10.49
CA GLN A 98 -9.49 -8.72 11.64
C GLN A 98 -9.69 -10.20 11.91
N ILE A 99 -8.60 -10.97 11.85
CA ILE A 99 -8.62 -12.41 12.05
C ILE A 99 -8.39 -12.71 13.52
N THR A 100 -9.35 -13.41 14.11
CA THR A 100 -9.33 -13.77 15.53
C THR A 100 -8.43 -14.99 15.78
N LYS A 101 -8.15 -15.25 17.06
CA LYS A 101 -7.41 -16.44 17.51
C LYS A 101 -8.10 -17.77 17.17
N LYS A 102 -9.39 -17.74 16.83
CA LYS A 102 -10.21 -18.91 16.45
C LYS A 102 -10.31 -19.09 14.93
N GLU A 103 -9.49 -18.37 14.16
CA GLU A 103 -9.53 -18.37 12.68
C GLU A 103 -10.86 -17.92 12.08
N GLU A 104 -11.59 -17.07 12.80
CA GLU A 104 -12.75 -16.33 12.26
C GLU A 104 -12.32 -14.94 11.81
N ALA A 105 -12.85 -14.46 10.68
CA ALA A 105 -12.68 -13.10 10.22
C ALA A 105 -13.79 -12.19 10.77
N ILE A 106 -13.42 -11.11 11.44
CA ILE A 106 -14.31 -10.01 11.81
C ILE A 106 -14.14 -8.93 10.75
N VAL A 107 -15.20 -8.66 10.02
CA VAL A 107 -15.22 -7.70 8.91
C VAL A 107 -16.02 -6.47 9.29
N GLY A 108 -15.46 -5.29 8.99
CA GLY A 108 -16.11 -3.99 9.13
C GLY A 108 -16.02 -3.21 7.83
N THR A 109 -17.06 -2.45 7.52
CA THR A 109 -17.05 -1.48 6.43
C THR A 109 -17.52 -0.15 6.97
N SER A 110 -16.75 0.90 6.69
CA SER A 110 -17.06 2.26 7.13
C SER A 110 -16.93 3.21 5.95
N LYS A 111 -17.73 4.29 5.96
CA LYS A 111 -17.60 5.35 4.95
C LYS A 111 -16.34 6.16 5.23
N THR A 112 -15.59 6.43 4.18
CA THR A 112 -14.43 7.32 4.22
C THR A 112 -14.48 8.28 3.04
N ARG A 113 -13.60 9.28 3.04
CA ARG A 113 -13.36 10.12 1.86
C ARG A 113 -11.87 10.25 1.69
N LEU A 114 -11.33 9.50 0.75
CA LEU A 114 -9.90 9.47 0.44
C LEU A 114 -9.67 9.84 -1.02
N GLU A 115 -8.53 10.48 -1.28
CA GLU A 115 -8.10 10.80 -2.63
C GLU A 115 -7.24 9.66 -3.18
N ARG A 116 -7.52 9.25 -4.42
CA ARG A 116 -6.74 8.23 -5.13
C ARG A 116 -5.58 8.89 -5.85
N THR A 117 -4.39 8.79 -5.26
CA THR A 117 -3.15 9.32 -5.84
C THR A 117 -2.40 8.22 -6.58
N LEU A 118 -2.24 8.38 -7.90
CA LEU A 118 -1.54 7.41 -8.76
C LEU A 118 -0.08 7.81 -9.06
N THR A 119 0.40 8.92 -8.52
CA THR A 119 1.76 9.42 -8.78
C THR A 119 2.79 8.46 -8.20
N HIS A 120 3.63 7.90 -9.07
CA HIS A 120 4.73 7.01 -8.71
C HIS A 120 5.89 7.74 -8.03
N ASP A 121 6.15 8.98 -8.42
CA ASP A 121 7.28 9.75 -7.91
C ASP A 121 6.92 10.56 -6.68
N ARG A 122 7.74 10.44 -5.63
CA ARG A 122 7.86 11.51 -4.63
C ARG A 122 8.43 12.71 -5.35
N THR A 123 7.59 13.71 -5.65
CA THR A 123 8.08 15.04 -5.95
C THR A 123 8.88 15.49 -4.72
N LYS A 124 10.21 15.54 -4.83
CA LYS A 124 11.00 16.25 -3.81
C LYS A 124 10.54 17.69 -3.88
N GLU A 125 9.83 18.17 -2.86
CA GLU A 125 9.62 19.61 -2.68
C GLU A 125 11.00 20.23 -2.53
N ARG A 126 11.51 20.78 -3.65
CA ARG A 126 12.72 21.58 -3.63
C ARG A 126 12.31 22.90 -2.98
N LEU A 127 12.74 23.11 -1.74
CA LEU A 127 12.48 24.34 -0.99
C LEU A 127 13.10 25.58 -1.65
N LEU A 128 14.09 25.38 -2.53
CA LEU A 128 14.74 26.42 -3.30
C LEU A 128 14.71 26.06 -4.80
N PRO A 129 14.34 26.98 -5.70
CA PRO A 129 14.48 26.79 -7.13
C PRO A 129 15.96 26.67 -7.53
N GLU A 130 16.26 26.00 -8.64
CA GLU A 130 17.65 25.83 -9.12
C GLU A 130 18.34 27.16 -9.46
N SER A 131 17.56 28.23 -9.67
CA SER A 131 18.04 29.60 -9.88
C SER A 131 18.20 30.41 -8.58
N ASP A 132 18.12 29.78 -7.40
CA ASP A 132 18.20 30.51 -6.13
C ASP A 132 19.61 31.06 -5.87
N SER A 133 19.67 32.36 -5.59
CA SER A 133 20.89 33.10 -5.25
C SER A 133 21.70 32.53 -4.08
N ILE A 134 21.09 31.71 -3.21
CA ILE A 134 21.78 30.98 -2.13
C ILE A 134 22.89 30.07 -2.67
N PHE A 135 22.72 29.47 -3.84
CA PHE A 135 23.73 28.56 -4.42
C PHE A 135 24.99 29.29 -4.89
N SER A 136 24.84 30.52 -5.42
CA SER A 136 25.97 31.40 -5.75
C SER A 136 26.68 31.92 -4.50
N LEU A 137 25.94 32.22 -3.43
CA LEU A 137 26.51 32.75 -2.18
C LEU A 137 27.35 31.71 -1.41
N LEU A 138 27.00 30.42 -1.53
CA LEU A 138 27.72 29.30 -0.92
C LEU A 138 28.92 28.82 -1.74
N GLY A 139 29.22 29.46 -2.88
CA GLY A 139 30.32 29.08 -3.76
C GLY A 139 30.12 27.75 -4.50
N MET A 140 28.86 27.29 -4.63
CA MET A 140 28.52 26.01 -5.27
C MET A 140 28.15 26.15 -6.76
N ALA A 141 28.14 27.36 -7.31
CA ALA A 141 27.91 27.62 -8.73
C ALA A 141 28.95 28.62 -9.25
N ASP A 142 29.71 28.25 -10.29
CA ASP A 142 30.37 29.22 -11.15
C ASP A 142 29.39 29.67 -12.26
N ALA A 143 29.68 30.80 -12.91
CA ALA A 143 28.79 31.45 -13.86
C ALA A 143 28.61 30.68 -15.20
N THR A 144 28.98 29.40 -15.26
CA THR A 144 29.00 28.60 -16.49
C THR A 144 28.09 27.37 -16.49
N GLY A 145 27.47 27.03 -15.35
CA GLY A 145 26.39 26.01 -15.29
C GLY A 145 26.87 24.59 -15.07
#